data_AF-A0A4Y2USM7-F1
#
_entry.id   AF-A0A4Y2USM7-F1
#
_cell.length_a   1.000
_cell.length_b   1.000
_cell.length_c   1.000
_cell.angle_alpha   90.00
_cell.angle_beta   90.00
_cell.angle_gamma   90.00
#
_symmetry.space_group_name_H-M   'P 1'
#
loop_
_entity.id
_entity.type
_entity.pdbx_description
1 polymer ?
#
loop_
_entity_poly.entity_id
_entity_poly.type
_entity_poly.pdbx_seq_one_letter_code
_entity_poly.pdbx_strand_id
1 'polypeptide(L)'
;MKFTQRCWLKDYINFNTEQRKHAKTAFEKDFFKLLNTAVYGKTMENLRNLVKVDIVQTKKRAEKLVASPAFHAFTIFDENVVAVQRKLTKLCLNRPIQVGFVILELSKVLMYDFHYNVIMTKYGDKARLLFTDTDSLCYEITTGDLNKDLESMKQYFDFSDYPRDHSLYSDENKKKIGYFKDELNGQPCLEFIGLRSKMYSILSERGEK
;
A
#
# COMPACT_ATOMS: atom_id res chain seq x y z
N MET A 1 17.58 -27.84 6.66
CA MET A 1 17.38 -27.35 5.28
C MET A 1 18.06 -25.98 5.17
N LYS A 2 19.09 -25.81 4.33
CA LYS A 2 19.77 -24.52 4.13
C LYS A 2 19.34 -23.99 2.76
N PHE A 3 18.78 -22.79 2.71
CA PHE A 3 18.36 -22.13 1.48
C PHE A 3 19.38 -21.07 1.07
N THR A 4 19.67 -20.94 -0.21
CA THR A 4 20.45 -19.82 -0.74
C THR A 4 19.58 -18.57 -0.75
N GLN A 5 19.93 -17.58 0.06
CA GLN A 5 19.24 -16.30 0.12
C GLN A 5 20.03 -15.25 -0.65
N ARG A 6 19.33 -14.39 -1.40
CA ARG A 6 19.90 -13.22 -2.07
C ARG A 6 18.85 -12.12 -2.12
N CYS A 7 19.29 -10.86 -2.17
CA CYS A 7 18.40 -9.70 -2.27
C CYS A 7 17.93 -9.47 -3.72
N TRP A 8 17.26 -10.45 -4.32
CA TRP A 8 16.92 -10.47 -5.76
C TRP A 8 15.98 -9.34 -6.23
N LEU A 9 15.22 -8.72 -5.32
CA LEU A 9 14.38 -7.54 -5.62
C LEU A 9 15.09 -6.20 -5.41
N LYS A 10 16.27 -6.19 -4.76
CA LYS A 10 16.89 -4.96 -4.26
C LYS A 10 17.13 -3.95 -5.38
N ASP A 11 17.72 -4.38 -6.49
CA ASP A 11 18.07 -3.48 -7.59
C ASP A 11 16.82 -2.88 -8.25
N TYR A 12 15.75 -3.69 -8.39
CA TYR A 12 14.46 -3.23 -8.92
C TYR A 12 13.79 -2.19 -8.01
N ILE A 13 13.71 -2.48 -6.72
CA ILE A 13 13.10 -1.58 -5.73
C ILE A 13 13.90 -0.28 -5.61
N ASN A 14 15.24 -0.37 -5.59
CA ASN A 14 16.12 0.78 -5.53
C ASN A 14 15.96 1.66 -6.78
N PHE A 15 15.97 1.06 -7.98
CA PHE A 15 15.76 1.78 -9.23
C PHE A 15 14.46 2.59 -9.19
N ASN A 16 13.32 1.95 -8.89
CA ASN A 16 12.04 2.65 -8.82
C ASN A 16 12.00 3.72 -7.73
N THR A 17 12.69 3.49 -6.60
CA THR A 17 12.78 4.47 -5.51
C THR A 17 13.55 5.72 -5.95
N GLU A 18 14.68 5.55 -6.65
CA GLU A 18 15.44 6.67 -7.21
C GLU A 18 14.67 7.41 -8.31
N GLN A 19 14.04 6.68 -9.23
CA GLN A 19 13.20 7.30 -10.25
C GLN A 19 12.04 8.10 -9.63
N ARG A 20 11.44 7.59 -8.55
CA ARG A 20 10.39 8.30 -7.79
C ARG A 20 10.92 9.57 -7.12
N LYS A 21 12.17 9.61 -6.66
CA LYS A 21 12.79 10.82 -6.10
C LYS A 21 13.03 11.87 -7.17
N HIS A 22 13.42 11.47 -8.37
CA HIS A 22 13.69 12.36 -9.51
C HIS A 22 12.44 12.79 -10.29
N ALA A 23 11.32 12.09 -10.11
CA ALA A 23 10.05 12.40 -10.74
C ALA A 23 9.58 13.84 -10.44
N LYS A 24 9.21 14.57 -11.49
CA LYS A 24 8.79 15.98 -11.38
C LYS A 24 7.28 16.09 -11.23
N THR A 25 6.55 15.16 -11.83
CA THR A 25 5.09 15.15 -11.84
C THR A 25 4.52 14.23 -10.77
N ALA A 26 3.28 14.49 -10.32
CA ALA A 26 2.56 13.59 -9.43
C ALA A 26 2.35 12.21 -10.09
N PHE A 27 2.01 12.21 -11.39
CA PHE A 27 1.84 10.99 -12.18
C PHE A 27 3.06 10.07 -12.15
N GLU A 28 4.25 10.59 -12.46
CA GLU A 28 5.49 9.79 -12.45
C GLU A 28 5.78 9.24 -11.04
N LYS A 29 5.57 10.05 -10.00
CA LYS A 29 5.76 9.61 -8.60
C LYS A 29 4.86 8.44 -8.26
N ASP A 30 3.59 8.50 -8.68
CA ASP A 30 2.62 7.44 -8.44
C ASP A 30 2.89 6.20 -9.30
N PHE A 31 3.36 6.38 -10.52
CA PHE A 31 3.77 5.29 -11.40
C PHE A 31 4.89 4.44 -10.76
N PHE A 32 6.00 5.06 -10.34
CA PHE A 32 7.10 4.32 -9.70
C PHE A 32 6.70 3.74 -8.33
N LYS A 33 5.82 4.42 -7.57
CA LYS A 33 5.22 3.87 -6.34
C LYS A 33 4.42 2.59 -6.66
N LEU A 34 3.61 2.63 -7.72
CA LEU A 34 2.77 1.51 -8.13
C LEU A 34 3.63 0.32 -8.57
N LEU A 35 4.70 0.53 -9.31
CA LEU A 35 5.61 -0.56 -9.72
C LEU A 35 6.18 -1.33 -8.52
N ASN A 36 6.57 -0.63 -7.46
CA ASN A 36 7.03 -1.29 -6.23
C ASN A 36 5.88 -2.05 -5.54
N THR A 37 4.70 -1.44 -5.44
CA THR A 37 3.54 -2.04 -4.77
C THR A 37 2.98 -3.26 -5.54
N ALA A 38 3.08 -3.22 -6.87
CA ALA A 38 2.60 -4.27 -7.76
C ALA A 38 3.36 -5.59 -7.58
N VAL A 39 4.65 -5.54 -7.20
CA VAL A 39 5.43 -6.75 -6.88
C VAL A 39 4.76 -7.51 -5.75
N TYR A 40 4.45 -6.83 -4.63
CA TYR A 40 3.76 -7.44 -3.50
C TYR A 40 2.40 -8.00 -3.92
N GLY A 41 1.56 -7.19 -4.60
CA GLY A 41 0.25 -7.62 -5.07
C GLY A 41 0.32 -8.85 -5.98
N LYS A 42 1.34 -8.93 -6.83
CA LYS A 42 1.54 -10.08 -7.72
C LYS A 42 1.96 -11.34 -6.97
N THR A 43 2.78 -11.21 -5.92
CA THR A 43 3.16 -12.36 -5.08
C THR A 43 1.98 -12.98 -4.34
N MET A 44 0.98 -12.17 -3.98
CA MET A 44 -0.22 -12.58 -3.25
C MET A 44 -1.45 -12.82 -4.15
N GLU A 45 -1.28 -12.80 -5.48
CA GLU A 45 -2.39 -12.96 -6.43
C GLU A 45 -3.08 -14.32 -6.27
N ASN A 46 -4.39 -14.30 -5.99
CA ASN A 46 -5.18 -15.52 -5.94
C ASN A 46 -5.58 -15.99 -7.34
N LEU A 47 -4.78 -16.90 -7.91
CA LEU A 47 -5.01 -17.46 -9.24
C LEU A 47 -6.35 -18.20 -9.37
N ARG A 48 -6.98 -18.62 -8.27
CA ARG A 48 -8.29 -19.30 -8.31
C ARG A 48 -9.43 -18.36 -8.73
N ASN A 49 -9.24 -17.05 -8.59
CA ASN A 49 -10.20 -16.05 -9.02
C ASN A 49 -10.11 -15.74 -10.52
N LEU A 50 -9.10 -16.30 -11.22
CA LEU A 50 -8.96 -16.09 -12.66
C LEU A 50 -10.07 -16.82 -13.41
N VAL A 51 -10.69 -16.08 -14.33
CA VAL A 51 -11.70 -16.59 -15.26
C VAL A 51 -11.14 -16.52 -16.68
N LYS A 52 -11.54 -17.47 -17.52
CA LYS A 52 -11.27 -17.40 -18.95
C LYS A 52 -12.47 -16.75 -19.63
N VAL A 53 -12.23 -15.68 -20.38
CA VAL A 53 -13.27 -15.03 -21.18
C VAL A 53 -12.93 -15.24 -22.65
N ASP A 54 -13.83 -15.90 -23.38
CA ASP A 54 -13.75 -16.08 -24.82
C ASP A 54 -14.74 -15.10 -25.49
N ILE A 55 -14.24 -14.15 -26.29
CA ILE A 55 -15.09 -13.29 -27.15
C ILE A 55 -15.37 -14.03 -28.45
N VAL A 56 -16.65 -14.18 -28.79
CA VAL A 56 -17.11 -15.01 -29.90
C VAL A 56 -18.07 -14.26 -30.79
N GLN A 57 -17.88 -14.40 -32.11
CA GLN A 57 -18.74 -13.79 -33.13
C GLN A 57 -19.55 -14.78 -33.95
N THR A 58 -19.38 -16.08 -33.69
CA THR A 58 -20.05 -17.14 -34.46
C THR A 58 -20.91 -17.99 -33.57
N LYS A 59 -22.18 -18.15 -33.93
CA LYS A 59 -23.16 -18.97 -33.21
C LYS A 59 -22.64 -20.38 -32.88
N LYS A 60 -22.08 -21.09 -33.86
CA LYS A 60 -21.51 -22.44 -33.69
C LYS A 60 -20.43 -22.52 -32.60
N ARG A 61 -19.57 -21.50 -32.49
CA ARG A 61 -18.53 -21.44 -31.45
C ARG A 61 -19.13 -21.10 -30.09
N ALA A 62 -20.11 -20.21 -30.04
CA ALA A 62 -20.80 -19.84 -28.80
C ALA A 62 -21.52 -21.06 -28.21
N GLU A 63 -22.30 -21.79 -29.02
CA GLU A 63 -22.98 -23.03 -28.62
C GLU A 63 -21.99 -24.08 -28.07
N LYS A 64 -20.85 -24.26 -28.76
CA LYS A 64 -19.80 -25.18 -28.29
C LYS A 64 -19.23 -24.79 -26.93
N LEU A 65 -19.06 -23.49 -26.65
CA LEU A 65 -18.51 -23.02 -25.39
C LEU A 65 -19.53 -23.08 -24.25
N VAL A 66 -20.81 -22.82 -24.54
CA VAL A 66 -21.92 -22.95 -23.57
C VAL A 66 -22.14 -24.41 -23.18
N ALA A 67 -22.00 -25.34 -24.12
CA ALA A 67 -22.09 -26.78 -23.85
C ALA A 67 -20.90 -27.34 -23.03
N SER A 68 -19.85 -26.55 -22.79
CA SER A 68 -18.68 -26.99 -22.02
C SER A 68 -19.01 -27.09 -20.53
N PRO A 69 -18.55 -28.13 -19.80
CA PRO A 69 -18.70 -28.18 -18.34
C PRO A 69 -17.91 -27.06 -17.62
N ALA A 70 -17.00 -26.40 -18.33
CA ALA A 70 -16.28 -25.23 -17.84
C ALA A 70 -17.08 -23.93 -17.99
N PHE A 71 -18.25 -23.95 -18.62
CA PHE A 71 -19.12 -22.78 -18.77
C PHE A 71 -19.52 -22.21 -17.41
N HIS A 72 -19.52 -20.88 -17.31
CA HIS A 72 -19.96 -20.17 -16.11
C HIS A 72 -21.10 -19.20 -16.41
N ALA A 73 -20.88 -18.30 -17.36
CA ALA A 73 -21.85 -17.28 -17.75
C ALA A 73 -21.55 -16.81 -19.18
N PHE A 74 -22.49 -16.11 -19.81
CA PHE A 74 -22.21 -15.34 -21.03
C PHE A 74 -22.83 -13.96 -20.93
N THR A 75 -22.30 -13.02 -21.71
CA THR A 75 -22.79 -11.66 -21.84
C THR A 75 -22.83 -11.32 -23.32
N ILE A 76 -24.00 -10.93 -23.80
CA ILE A 76 -24.19 -10.48 -25.19
C ILE A 76 -23.84 -8.99 -25.21
N PHE A 77 -22.86 -8.61 -26.04
CA PHE A 77 -22.50 -7.22 -26.25
C PHE A 77 -23.25 -6.61 -27.44
N ASP A 78 -23.45 -7.42 -28.48
CA ASP A 78 -24.13 -7.04 -29.71
C ASP A 78 -24.69 -8.30 -30.41
N GLU A 79 -25.49 -8.13 -31.45
CA GLU A 79 -26.09 -9.21 -32.26
C GLU A 79 -25.05 -10.23 -32.74
N ASN A 80 -23.84 -9.76 -33.03
CA ASN A 80 -22.74 -10.57 -33.54
C ASN A 80 -21.61 -10.77 -32.53
N VAL A 81 -21.73 -10.37 -31.26
CA VAL A 81 -20.64 -10.47 -30.28
C VAL A 81 -21.14 -10.92 -28.92
N VAL A 82 -20.61 -12.07 -28.46
CA VAL A 82 -20.90 -12.63 -27.14
C VAL A 82 -19.59 -12.92 -26.41
N ALA A 83 -19.46 -12.47 -25.16
CA ALA A 83 -18.43 -12.97 -24.26
C ALA A 83 -18.94 -14.19 -23.50
N VAL A 84 -18.20 -15.30 -23.57
CA VAL A 84 -18.48 -16.50 -22.79
C VAL A 84 -17.43 -16.62 -21.69
N GLN A 85 -17.86 -16.52 -20.44
CA GLN A 85 -17.05 -16.70 -19.25
C GLN A 85 -16.99 -18.18 -18.87
N ARG A 86 -15.79 -18.64 -18.55
CA ARG A 86 -15.50 -20.03 -18.23
C ARG A 86 -14.57 -20.15 -17.04
N LYS A 87 -14.77 -21.21 -16.26
CA LYS A 87 -13.84 -21.64 -15.22
C LYS A 87 -12.55 -22.15 -15.84
N LEU A 88 -11.41 -21.88 -15.21
CA LEU A 88 -10.14 -22.51 -15.57
C LEU A 88 -10.17 -23.99 -15.17
N THR A 89 -9.98 -24.88 -16.12
CA THR A 89 -9.98 -26.34 -15.88
C THR A 89 -8.63 -26.87 -15.37
N LYS A 90 -7.56 -26.13 -15.59
CA LYS A 90 -6.22 -26.41 -15.05
C LYS A 90 -5.65 -25.10 -14.52
N LEU A 91 -5.09 -25.16 -13.31
CA LEU A 91 -4.52 -24.02 -12.62
C LEU A 91 -3.07 -24.33 -12.23
N CYS A 92 -2.12 -23.49 -12.64
CA CYS A 92 -0.74 -23.58 -12.22
C CYS A 92 -0.49 -22.62 -11.06
N LEU A 93 -0.21 -23.13 -9.87
CA LEU A 93 0.08 -22.31 -8.69
C LEU A 93 1.56 -21.90 -8.69
N ASN A 94 1.86 -20.79 -9.36
CA ASN A 94 3.23 -20.28 -9.54
C ASN A 94 3.46 -18.91 -8.89
N ARG A 95 2.59 -18.50 -7.96
CA ARG A 95 2.80 -17.27 -7.18
C ARG A 95 3.60 -17.56 -5.92
N PRO A 96 4.68 -16.80 -5.66
CA PRO A 96 5.50 -16.98 -4.46
C PRO A 96 4.82 -16.32 -3.24
N ILE A 97 3.69 -16.88 -2.80
CA ILE A 97 2.86 -16.33 -1.71
C ILE A 97 3.67 -16.14 -0.42
N GLN A 98 4.65 -17.01 -0.17
CA GLN A 98 5.56 -16.92 0.97
C GLN A 98 6.34 -15.59 0.99
N VAL A 99 6.72 -15.06 -0.17
CA VAL A 99 7.39 -13.76 -0.28
C VAL A 99 6.44 -12.65 0.15
N GLY A 100 5.22 -12.64 -0.37
CA GLY A 100 4.20 -11.67 0.01
C GLY A 100 3.87 -11.73 1.50
N PHE A 101 3.69 -12.93 2.05
CA PHE A 101 3.49 -13.14 3.48
C PHE A 101 4.62 -12.51 4.31
N VAL A 102 5.88 -12.80 3.99
CA VAL A 102 7.03 -12.25 4.72
C VAL A 102 7.11 -10.72 4.61
N ILE A 103 6.83 -10.14 3.43
CA ILE A 103 6.77 -8.68 3.26
C ILE A 103 5.73 -8.07 4.20
N LEU A 104 4.54 -8.66 4.28
CA LEU A 104 3.47 -8.17 5.15
C LEU A 104 3.84 -8.28 6.63
N GLU A 105 4.40 -9.42 7.06
CA GLU A 105 4.81 -9.61 8.45
C GLU A 105 5.96 -8.66 8.85
N LEU A 106 6.95 -8.45 7.98
CA LEU A 106 8.01 -7.47 8.23
C LEU A 106 7.47 -6.04 8.32
N SER A 107 6.48 -5.69 7.48
CA SER A 107 5.82 -4.39 7.57
C SER A 107 5.13 -4.21 8.92
N LYS A 108 4.43 -5.24 9.44
CA LYS A 108 3.80 -5.17 10.77
C LYS A 108 4.83 -5.02 11.88
N VAL A 109 5.93 -5.76 11.81
CA VAL A 109 7.04 -5.65 12.79
C VAL A 109 7.57 -4.22 12.84
N LEU A 110 7.76 -3.56 11.70
CA LEU A 110 8.18 -2.15 11.66
C LEU A 110 7.14 -1.23 12.34
N MET A 111 5.85 -1.42 12.06
CA MET A 111 4.78 -0.63 12.69
C MET A 111 4.73 -0.84 14.20
N TYR A 112 4.86 -2.10 14.65
CA TYR A 112 4.85 -2.45 16.07
C TYR A 112 6.09 -1.96 16.80
N ASP A 113 7.27 -2.06 16.19
CA ASP A 113 8.51 -1.53 16.74
C ASP A 113 8.39 -0.02 16.97
N PHE A 114 7.90 0.72 15.98
CA PHE A 114 7.67 2.15 16.14
C PHE A 114 6.64 2.47 17.22
N HIS A 115 5.52 1.75 17.26
CA HIS A 115 4.49 1.95 18.28
C HIS A 115 5.02 1.67 19.69
N TYR A 116 5.52 0.46 19.95
CA TYR A 116 5.88 0.02 21.30
C TYR A 116 7.23 0.58 21.76
N ASN A 117 8.25 0.57 20.90
CA ASN A 117 9.61 0.92 21.33
C ASN A 117 9.91 2.41 21.18
N VAL A 118 9.19 3.16 20.33
CA VAL A 118 9.40 4.60 20.15
C VAL A 118 8.29 5.41 20.83
N ILE A 119 7.04 5.27 20.39
CA ILE A 119 5.93 6.11 20.87
C ILE A 119 5.57 5.78 22.33
N MET A 120 5.34 4.52 22.65
CA MET A 120 4.95 4.13 24.01
C MET A 120 6.09 4.34 25.02
N THR A 121 7.35 4.11 24.65
CA THR A 121 8.51 4.43 25.49
C THR A 121 8.62 5.92 25.81
N LYS A 122 8.34 6.79 24.81
CA LYS A 122 8.48 8.24 24.97
C LYS A 122 7.32 8.89 25.72
N TYR A 123 6.09 8.49 25.41
CA TYR A 123 4.89 9.17 25.90
C TYR A 123 4.11 8.37 26.95
N GLY A 124 4.21 7.04 26.96
CA GLY A 124 3.43 6.19 27.85
C GLY A 124 1.94 6.51 27.78
N ASP A 125 1.33 6.78 28.94
CA ASP A 125 -0.09 7.13 29.07
C ASP A 125 -0.47 8.48 28.43
N LYS A 126 0.51 9.29 28.02
CA LYS A 126 0.27 10.55 27.30
C LYS A 126 0.02 10.37 25.80
N ALA A 127 0.17 9.16 25.28
CA ALA A 127 -0.16 8.83 23.89
C ALA A 127 -1.30 7.82 23.84
N ARG A 128 -2.31 8.12 23.01
CA ARG A 128 -3.41 7.22 22.71
C ARG A 128 -3.45 6.95 21.21
N LEU A 129 -3.36 5.67 20.83
CA LEU A 129 -3.54 5.25 19.44
C LEU A 129 -5.02 5.35 19.07
N LEU A 130 -5.33 6.23 18.12
CA LEU A 130 -6.70 6.50 17.65
C LEU A 130 -7.13 5.50 16.58
N PHE A 131 -6.28 5.25 15.58
CA PHE A 131 -6.49 4.20 14.59
C PHE A 131 -5.17 3.75 13.95
N THR A 132 -5.26 2.61 13.25
CA THR A 132 -4.24 2.14 12.31
C THR A 132 -4.91 1.64 11.03
N ASP A 133 -4.33 1.99 9.87
CA ASP A 133 -4.71 1.40 8.58
C ASP A 133 -3.44 1.08 7.78
N THR A 134 -3.16 -0.22 7.63
CA THR A 134 -2.07 -0.83 6.84
C THR A 134 -0.65 -0.33 7.19
N ASP A 135 -0.32 0.90 6.83
CA ASP A 135 0.97 1.57 6.99
C ASP A 135 0.88 2.93 7.72
N SER A 136 -0.27 3.21 8.33
CA SER A 136 -0.52 4.45 9.08
C SER A 136 -0.84 4.20 10.56
N LEU A 137 -0.42 5.16 11.40
CA LEU A 137 -0.75 5.25 12.82
C LEU A 137 -1.18 6.68 13.10
N CYS A 138 -2.34 6.85 13.74
CA CYS A 138 -2.82 8.15 14.19
C CYS A 138 -2.87 8.17 15.70
N TYR A 139 -2.27 9.19 16.30
CA TYR A 139 -2.15 9.32 17.74
C TYR A 139 -2.74 10.63 18.22
N GLU A 140 -3.36 10.57 19.39
CA GLU A 140 -3.54 11.73 20.26
C GLU A 140 -2.38 11.73 21.25
N ILE A 141 -1.57 12.80 21.25
CA ILE A 141 -0.37 12.92 22.09
C ILE A 141 -0.48 14.19 22.92
N THR A 142 -0.35 14.04 24.24
CA THR A 142 -0.22 15.18 25.17
C THR A 142 1.26 15.45 25.43
N THR A 143 1.78 16.54 24.86
CA THR A 143 3.17 16.99 25.08
C THR A 143 3.25 18.52 25.11
N GLY A 144 4.39 19.06 25.58
CA GLY A 144 4.63 20.50 25.59
C GLY A 144 4.92 21.08 24.21
N ASP A 145 5.73 20.38 23.40
CA ASP A 145 6.11 20.83 22.06
C ASP A 145 6.39 19.61 21.15
N LEU A 146 5.40 19.28 20.31
CA LEU A 146 5.47 18.13 19.41
C LEU A 146 6.61 18.28 18.38
N ASN A 147 6.92 19.51 17.95
CA ASN A 147 7.98 19.73 16.96
C ASN A 147 9.36 19.42 17.55
N LYS A 148 9.63 19.85 18.79
CA LYS A 148 10.86 19.46 19.50
C LYS A 148 10.94 17.95 19.70
N ASP A 149 9.79 17.35 20.00
CA ASP A 149 9.75 15.90 20.16
C ASP A 149 10.06 15.16 18.87
N LEU A 150 9.51 15.61 17.74
CA LEU A 150 9.78 15.07 16.40
C LEU A 150 11.24 15.27 16.00
N GLU A 151 11.85 16.44 16.29
CA GLU A 151 13.28 16.69 16.03
C GLU A 151 14.16 15.67 16.77
N SER A 152 13.86 15.38 18.04
CA SER A 152 14.63 14.41 18.84
C SER A 152 14.55 12.97 18.33
N MET A 153 13.55 12.68 17.48
CA MET A 153 13.31 11.35 16.91
C MET A 153 13.31 11.36 15.38
N LYS A 154 13.95 12.36 14.76
CA LYS A 154 14.01 12.56 13.30
C LYS A 154 14.56 11.37 12.52
N GLN A 155 15.34 10.49 13.16
CA GLN A 155 15.83 9.25 12.55
C GLN A 155 14.73 8.28 12.15
N TYR A 156 13.49 8.47 12.62
CA TYR A 156 12.33 7.65 12.23
C TYR A 156 11.48 8.30 11.14
N PHE A 157 11.73 9.56 10.78
CA PHE A 157 10.84 10.35 9.94
C PHE A 157 11.46 10.83 8.63
N ASP A 158 10.60 10.97 7.62
CA ASP A 158 10.82 11.67 6.36
C ASP A 158 10.05 13.00 6.38
N PHE A 159 10.74 14.09 6.70
CA PHE A 159 10.20 15.45 6.71
C PHE A 159 10.33 16.19 5.37
N SER A 160 10.64 15.48 4.28
CA SER A 160 10.91 16.11 2.97
C SER A 160 9.68 16.75 2.30
N ASP A 161 8.48 16.43 2.78
CA ASP A 161 7.21 16.96 2.29
C ASP A 161 6.73 18.18 3.15
N TYR A 162 7.47 18.58 4.20
CA TYR A 162 7.18 19.79 5.00
C TYR A 162 7.41 21.08 4.21
N PRO A 163 6.81 22.22 4.63
CA PRO A 163 7.15 23.54 4.10
C PRO A 163 8.65 23.83 4.25
N ARG A 164 9.28 24.44 3.23
CA ARG A 164 10.73 24.71 3.18
C ARG A 164 11.23 25.62 4.30
N ASP A 165 10.35 26.46 4.82
CA ASP A 165 10.54 27.40 5.91
C ASP A 165 10.31 26.77 7.30
N HIS A 166 9.79 25.54 7.37
CA HIS A 166 9.59 24.83 8.61
C HIS A 166 10.91 24.32 9.19
N SER A 167 11.11 24.43 10.52
CA SER A 167 12.36 24.05 11.20
C SER A 167 12.76 22.58 11.01
N LEU A 168 11.77 21.67 10.98
CA LEU A 168 11.98 20.23 10.77
C LEU A 168 12.21 19.83 9.31
N TYR A 169 12.08 20.76 8.35
CA TYR A 169 12.24 20.42 6.94
C TYR A 169 13.61 19.82 6.64
N SER A 170 13.64 18.62 6.06
CA SER A 170 14.88 17.97 5.64
C SER A 170 14.66 17.00 4.49
N ASP A 171 15.54 17.06 3.49
CA ASP A 171 15.59 16.10 2.37
C ASP A 171 16.37 14.81 2.75
N GLU A 172 16.91 14.70 3.97
CA GLU A 172 17.80 13.59 4.37
C GLU A 172 17.16 12.21 4.19
N ASN A 173 15.90 12.03 4.61
CA ASN A 173 15.18 10.75 4.56
C ASN A 173 14.16 10.66 3.43
N LYS A 174 14.22 11.59 2.47
CA LYS A 174 13.28 11.70 1.37
C LYS A 174 13.04 10.37 0.65
N LYS A 175 11.80 9.86 0.79
CA LYS A 175 11.33 8.61 0.16
C LYS A 175 12.22 7.39 0.45
N LYS A 176 13.00 7.40 1.53
CA LYS A 176 13.71 6.21 2.00
C LYS A 176 12.71 5.22 2.59
N ILE A 177 12.97 3.92 2.41
CA ILE A 177 12.11 2.86 2.92
C ILE A 177 12.24 2.78 4.44
N GLY A 178 11.11 2.62 5.14
CA GLY A 178 11.05 2.41 6.59
C GLY A 178 10.93 3.68 7.43
N TYR A 179 10.92 4.86 6.79
CA TYR A 179 10.72 6.14 7.48
C TYR A 179 9.26 6.57 7.41
N PHE A 180 8.74 7.04 8.54
CA PHE A 180 7.38 7.54 8.67
C PHE A 180 7.25 8.94 8.12
N LYS A 181 6.09 9.25 7.54
CA LYS A 181 5.73 10.60 7.15
C LYS A 181 4.64 11.10 8.05
N ASP A 182 4.68 12.39 8.32
CA ASP A 182 3.51 13.07 8.84
C ASP A 182 2.62 13.50 7.67
N GLU A 183 1.44 12.89 7.62
CA GLU A 183 0.43 13.05 6.57
C GLU A 183 -0.15 14.48 6.49
N LEU A 184 0.01 15.27 7.56
CA LEU A 184 -0.42 16.66 7.63
C LEU A 184 0.73 17.66 7.36
N ASN A 185 1.97 17.19 7.14
CA ASN A 185 3.13 18.00 6.83
C ASN A 185 3.36 19.18 7.80
N GLY A 186 3.28 18.90 9.11
CA GLY A 186 3.49 19.86 10.19
C GLY A 186 2.24 20.65 10.58
N GLN A 187 1.09 20.38 9.95
CA GLN A 187 -0.17 21.03 10.32
C GLN A 187 -0.85 20.28 11.46
N PRO A 188 -1.46 20.99 12.43
CA PRO A 188 -2.14 20.35 13.54
C PRO A 188 -3.42 19.62 13.07
N CYS A 189 -3.64 18.45 13.64
CA CYS A 189 -4.93 17.77 13.60
C CYS A 189 -5.84 18.41 14.66
N LEU A 190 -6.92 19.06 14.23
CA LEU A 190 -7.83 19.79 15.11
C LEU A 190 -8.88 18.86 15.71
N GLU A 191 -9.45 17.98 14.89
CA GLU A 191 -10.48 17.03 15.31
C GLU A 191 -10.29 15.68 14.63
N PHE A 192 -10.70 14.62 15.34
CA PHE A 192 -10.72 13.26 14.82
C PHE A 192 -11.99 12.54 15.26
N ILE A 193 -12.65 11.87 14.30
CA ILE A 193 -13.78 10.98 14.56
C ILE A 193 -13.51 9.63 13.90
N GLY A 194 -13.46 8.55 14.68
CA GLY A 194 -13.33 7.19 14.19
C GLY A 194 -14.56 6.36 14.54
N LEU A 195 -15.32 5.90 13.53
CA LEU A 195 -16.54 5.11 13.75
C LEU A 195 -16.30 3.60 13.64
N ARG A 196 -15.48 3.18 12.67
CA ARG A 196 -15.05 1.79 12.47
C ARG A 196 -13.80 1.74 11.59
N SER A 197 -13.24 0.54 11.39
CA SER A 197 -12.14 0.34 10.45
C SER A 197 -12.47 0.94 9.07
N LYS A 198 -11.54 1.74 8.53
CA LYS A 198 -11.67 2.45 7.24
C LYS A 198 -12.85 3.43 7.17
N MET A 199 -13.31 3.93 8.31
CA MET A 199 -14.35 4.95 8.41
C MET A 199 -14.01 5.91 9.55
N TYR A 200 -13.30 6.97 9.18
CA TYR A 200 -12.86 8.04 10.06
C TYR A 200 -12.86 9.36 9.30
N SER A 201 -12.81 10.47 10.03
CA SER A 201 -12.61 11.82 9.49
C SER A 201 -11.61 12.58 10.35
N ILE A 202 -10.78 13.39 9.70
CA ILE A 202 -9.76 14.24 10.31
C ILE A 202 -9.99 15.68 9.86
N LEU A 203 -10.18 16.59 10.81
CA LEU A 203 -10.19 18.03 10.54
C LEU A 203 -8.78 18.60 10.72
N SER A 204 -8.31 19.31 9.71
CA SER A 204 -7.06 20.06 9.73
C SER A 204 -7.28 21.50 9.27
N GLU A 205 -6.30 22.38 9.44
CA GLU A 205 -6.38 23.77 8.95
C GLU A 205 -6.58 23.87 7.42
N ARG A 206 -6.27 22.82 6.66
CA ARG A 206 -6.46 22.75 5.20
C ARG A 206 -7.82 22.20 4.77
N GLY A 207 -8.68 21.85 5.73
CA GLY A 207 -9.98 21.24 5.50
C GLY A 207 -10.11 19.82 6.06
N GLU A 208 -11.24 19.20 5.76
CA GLU A 208 -11.60 17.85 6.18
C GLU A 208 -10.97 16.79 5.25
N LYS A 209 -10.41 15.74 5.85
CA LYS A 209 -9.95 14.50 5.20
C LYS A 209 -10.75 13.31 5.70
#